data_AF-A0A011MZM6-F1
#
_entry.id   AF-A0A011MZM6-F1
#
_cell.length_a   1.000
_cell.length_b   1.000
_cell.length_c   1.000
_cell.angle_alpha   90.00
_cell.angle_beta   90.00
_cell.angle_gamma   90.00
#
_symmetry.space_group_name_H-M   'P 1'
#
loop_
_entity.id
_entity.type
_entity.pdbx_description
1 polymer ?
#
loop_
_entity_poly.entity_id
_entity_poly.type
_entity_poly.pdbx_seq_one_letter_code
_entity_poly.pdbx_strand_id
1 'polypeptide(L)'
;MTRKLVASEPPLRLLFHTALFGTLALTPLLPLHWDGRLPSLGQGLLIVSLGVYGGVGHFLLIRALQRTPASLLSPLLYVQLVWATLLGWLVFAQLPDALTMAGMLIIGAAGLSLAVGARAGGLAG
;
A
#
# COMPACT_ATOMS: atom_id res chain seq x y z
N MET A 1 3.62 -29.92 9.67
CA MET A 1 2.55 -29.99 8.64
C MET A 1 2.04 -28.61 8.19
N THR A 2 2.11 -27.55 9.00
CA THR A 2 1.68 -26.17 8.65
C THR A 2 2.54 -25.44 7.60
N ARG A 3 3.81 -25.82 7.42
CA ARG A 3 4.73 -25.15 6.46
C ARG A 3 4.43 -25.45 4.98
N LYS A 4 3.77 -26.57 4.66
CA LYS A 4 3.50 -26.99 3.27
C LYS A 4 2.15 -26.49 2.70
N LEU A 5 1.28 -25.93 3.54
CA LEU A 5 0.02 -25.31 3.10
C LEU A 5 0.24 -23.86 2.62
N VAL A 6 1.16 -23.13 3.23
CA VAL A 6 1.43 -21.71 2.93
C VAL A 6 2.12 -21.50 1.57
N ALA A 7 2.90 -22.49 1.10
CA ALA A 7 3.60 -22.40 -0.19
C ALA A 7 2.68 -22.58 -1.42
N SER A 8 1.46 -23.07 -1.22
CA SER A 8 0.56 -23.49 -2.31
C SER A 8 -0.69 -22.61 -2.44
N GLU A 9 -0.83 -21.58 -1.59
CA GLU A 9 -1.93 -20.65 -1.73
C GLU A 9 -1.68 -19.73 -2.92
N PRO A 10 -2.50 -19.81 -3.99
CA PRO A 10 -2.35 -18.92 -5.12
C PRO A 10 -2.59 -17.48 -4.62
N PRO A 11 -1.79 -16.50 -5.08
CA PRO A 11 -1.90 -15.10 -4.67
C PRO A 11 -3.32 -14.53 -4.83
N LEU A 12 -4.06 -15.05 -5.82
CA LEU A 12 -5.46 -14.71 -6.04
C LEU A 12 -6.39 -15.11 -4.87
N ARG A 13 -6.12 -16.24 -4.18
CA ARG A 13 -6.88 -16.64 -2.99
C ARG A 13 -6.60 -15.72 -1.80
N LEU A 14 -5.34 -15.33 -1.59
CA LEU A 14 -4.98 -14.36 -0.54
C LEU A 14 -5.61 -12.99 -0.81
N LEU A 15 -5.59 -12.54 -2.07
CA LEU A 15 -6.25 -11.31 -2.49
C LEU A 15 -7.78 -11.39 -2.30
N PHE A 16 -8.39 -12.52 -2.66
CA PHE A 16 -9.82 -12.74 -2.49
C PHE A 16 -10.22 -12.73 -1.01
N HIS A 17 -9.47 -13.39 -0.13
CA HIS A 17 -9.76 -13.40 1.31
C HIS A 17 -9.61 -12.01 1.93
N THR A 18 -8.55 -11.27 1.59
CA THR A 18 -8.36 -9.90 2.10
C THR A 18 -9.46 -8.96 1.62
N ALA A 19 -9.85 -9.05 0.34
CA ALA A 19 -10.97 -8.29 -0.20
C ALA A 19 -12.32 -8.67 0.43
N LEU A 20 -12.57 -9.98 0.64
CA LEU A 20 -13.80 -10.48 1.25
C LEU A 20 -13.92 -10.04 2.72
N PHE A 21 -12.85 -10.22 3.50
CA PHE A 21 -12.82 -9.74 4.88
C PHE A 21 -12.98 -8.23 4.97
N GLY A 22 -12.28 -7.46 4.13
CA GLY A 22 -12.43 -6.01 4.09
C GLY A 22 -13.86 -5.59 3.77
N THR A 23 -14.48 -6.23 2.77
CA THR A 23 -15.87 -5.96 2.38
C THR A 23 -16.84 -6.31 3.51
N LEU A 24 -16.73 -7.51 4.10
CA LEU A 24 -17.60 -7.94 5.19
C LEU A 24 -17.43 -7.10 6.45
N ALA A 25 -16.20 -6.66 6.76
CA ALA A 25 -15.94 -5.83 7.93
C ALA A 25 -16.44 -4.39 7.76
N LEU A 26 -16.38 -3.83 6.54
CA LEU A 26 -16.79 -2.46 6.25
C LEU A 26 -18.28 -2.32 5.91
N THR A 27 -18.93 -3.37 5.42
CA THR A 27 -20.37 -3.34 5.05
C THR A 27 -21.29 -2.94 6.23
N PRO A 28 -21.09 -3.41 7.47
CA PRO A 28 -21.89 -2.99 8.62
C PRO A 28 -21.73 -1.50 8.99
N LEU A 29 -20.61 -0.86 8.59
CA LEU A 29 -20.39 0.58 8.81
C LEU A 29 -21.13 1.45 7.79
N LEU A 30 -21.54 0.88 6.65
CA LEU A 30 -22.24 1.59 5.59
C LEU A 30 -23.49 2.36 6.10
N PRO A 31 -24.44 1.75 6.84
CA PRO A 31 -25.63 2.46 7.32
C PRO A 31 -25.32 3.58 8.34
N LEU A 32 -24.16 3.58 8.99
CA LEU A 32 -23.78 4.60 9.96
C LEU A 32 -23.28 5.89 9.29
N HIS A 33 -22.73 5.79 8.08
CA HIS A 33 -22.08 6.91 7.38
C HIS A 33 -22.70 7.24 6.02
N TRP A 34 -23.65 6.43 5.55
CA TRP A 34 -24.30 6.64 4.26
C TRP A 34 -25.42 7.68 4.37
N ASP A 35 -25.31 8.74 3.58
CA ASP A 35 -26.27 9.82 3.40
C ASP A 35 -27.40 9.51 2.39
N GLY A 36 -27.50 8.25 1.93
CA GLY A 36 -28.49 7.78 0.96
C GLY A 36 -28.24 8.21 -0.49
N ARG A 37 -27.13 8.90 -0.78
CA ARG A 37 -26.80 9.35 -2.14
C ARG A 37 -26.02 8.28 -2.88
N LEU A 38 -26.38 8.05 -4.14
CA LEU A 38 -25.61 7.20 -5.03
C LEU A 38 -24.45 8.00 -5.64
N PRO A 39 -23.27 7.39 -5.83
CA PRO A 39 -22.15 8.04 -6.49
C PRO A 39 -22.54 8.47 -7.91
N SER A 40 -22.11 9.66 -8.31
CA SER A 40 -22.15 10.09 -9.71
C SER A 40 -21.31 9.16 -10.59
N LEU A 41 -21.51 9.17 -11.91
CA LEU A 41 -20.76 8.33 -12.84
C LEU A 41 -19.23 8.54 -12.72
N GLY A 42 -18.81 9.79 -12.51
CA GLY A 42 -17.40 10.12 -12.27
C GLY A 42 -16.86 9.53 -10.96
N GLN A 43 -17.62 9.60 -9.87
CA GLN A 43 -17.25 8.97 -8.59
C GLN A 43 -17.23 7.44 -8.70
N GLY A 44 -18.17 6.85 -9.44
CA GLY A 44 -18.19 5.42 -9.72
C GLY A 44 -16.92 4.96 -10.47
N LEU A 45 -16.49 5.71 -11.49
CA LEU A 45 -15.24 5.44 -12.20
C LEU A 45 -14.01 5.53 -11.30
N LEU A 46 -13.97 6.51 -10.38
CA LEU A 46 -12.89 6.63 -9.40
C LEU A 46 -12.87 5.45 -8.41
N ILE A 47 -14.04 5.01 -7.94
CA ILE A 47 -14.17 3.84 -7.06
C ILE A 47 -13.67 2.56 -7.76
N VAL A 48 -14.08 2.34 -9.01
CA VAL A 48 -13.61 1.19 -9.81
C VAL A 48 -12.11 1.27 -10.03
N SER A 49 -11.59 2.45 -10.38
CA SER A 49 -10.15 2.67 -10.57
C SER A 49 -9.37 2.34 -9.30
N LEU A 50 -9.85 2.81 -8.13
CA LEU A 50 -9.26 2.50 -6.84
C LEU A 50 -9.21 0.99 -6.58
N GLY A 51 -10.28 0.26 -6.87
CA GLY A 51 -10.33 -1.19 -6.77
C GLY A 51 -9.34 -1.90 -7.69
N VAL A 52 -9.22 -1.45 -8.95
CA VAL A 52 -8.27 -2.01 -9.92
C VAL A 52 -6.83 -1.77 -9.50
N TYR A 53 -6.44 -0.52 -9.22
CA TYR A 53 -5.07 -0.19 -8.84
C TYR A 53 -4.70 -0.81 -7.48
N GLY A 54 -5.61 -0.76 -6.50
CA GLY A 54 -5.40 -1.37 -5.19
C GLY A 54 -5.29 -2.90 -5.26
N GLY A 55 -6.11 -3.55 -6.07
CA GLY A 55 -6.07 -5.00 -6.29
C GLY A 55 -4.79 -5.43 -7.01
N VAL A 56 -4.42 -4.75 -8.09
CA VAL A 56 -3.18 -5.04 -8.83
C VAL A 56 -1.95 -4.80 -7.95
N GLY A 57 -1.92 -3.70 -7.20
CA GLY A 57 -0.83 -3.39 -6.27
C GLY A 57 -0.66 -4.47 -5.19
N HIS A 58 -1.74 -4.88 -4.54
CA HIS A 58 -1.69 -5.96 -3.55
C HIS A 58 -1.29 -7.30 -4.17
N PHE A 59 -1.79 -7.63 -5.37
CA PHE A 59 -1.40 -8.83 -6.08
C PHE A 59 0.11 -8.88 -6.33
N LEU A 60 0.68 -7.79 -6.84
CA LEU A 60 2.13 -7.68 -7.07
C LEU A 60 2.92 -7.77 -5.77
N LEU A 61 2.44 -7.14 -4.69
CA LEU A 61 3.08 -7.20 -3.37
C LEU A 61 3.10 -8.64 -2.81
N ILE A 62 1.97 -9.35 -2.88
CA ILE A 62 1.88 -10.75 -2.45
C ILE A 62 2.85 -11.61 -3.27
N ARG A 63 2.90 -11.40 -4.59
CA ARG A 63 3.83 -12.12 -5.48
C ARG A 63 5.30 -11.82 -5.16
N ALA A 64 5.63 -10.57 -4.81
CA ALA A 64 6.96 -10.18 -4.41
C ALA A 64 7.37 -10.84 -3.08
N LEU A 65 6.50 -10.81 -2.07
CA LEU A 65 6.72 -11.44 -0.77
C LEU A 65 6.89 -12.96 -0.86
N GLN A 66 6.24 -13.61 -1.84
CA GLN A 66 6.42 -15.05 -2.09
C GLN A 66 7.78 -15.39 -2.70
N ARG A 67 8.43 -14.45 -3.40
CA ARG A 67 9.66 -14.68 -4.17
C ARG A 67 10.90 -14.06 -3.55
N THR A 68 10.73 -13.12 -2.62
CA THR A 68 11.81 -12.31 -2.06
C THR A 68 11.60 -12.14 -0.55
N PRO A 69 12.68 -12.23 0.25
CA PRO A 69 12.62 -11.95 1.69
C PRO A 69 12.00 -10.58 1.98
N ALA A 70 11.14 -10.50 2.98
CA ALA A 70 10.46 -9.26 3.37
C ALA A 70 11.45 -8.12 3.69
N SER A 71 12.64 -8.43 4.21
CA SER A 71 13.70 -7.46 4.51
C SER A 71 14.21 -6.70 3.28
N LEU A 72 14.16 -7.31 2.09
CA LEU A 72 14.52 -6.64 0.82
C LEU A 72 13.37 -5.81 0.25
N LEU A 73 12.13 -6.10 0.66
CA LEU A 73 10.94 -5.33 0.25
C LEU A 73 10.64 -4.17 1.19
N SER A 74 11.15 -4.18 2.42
CA SER A 74 10.98 -3.06 3.38
C SER A 74 11.37 -1.70 2.80
N PRO A 75 12.52 -1.54 2.11
CA PRO A 75 12.88 -0.26 1.47
C PRO A 75 11.86 0.22 0.43
N LEU A 76 11.25 -0.70 -0.32
CA LEU A 76 10.24 -0.37 -1.31
C LEU A 76 8.97 0.19 -0.65
N LEU A 77 8.57 -0.38 0.49
CA LEU A 77 7.41 0.10 1.25
C LEU A 77 7.64 1.51 1.81
N TYR A 78 8.87 1.85 2.20
CA TYR A 78 9.20 3.22 2.63
C TYR A 78 9.13 4.21 1.46
N VAL A 79 9.67 3.86 0.30
CA VAL A 79 9.60 4.70 -0.91
C VAL A 79 8.15 4.86 -1.39
N GLN A 80 7.34 3.80 -1.31
CA GLN A 80 5.91 3.86 -1.60
C GLN A 80 5.19 4.90 -0.73
N LEU A 81 5.53 4.98 0.56
CA LEU A 81 4.92 5.97 1.47
C LEU A 81 5.26 7.40 1.05
N VAL A 82 6.51 7.67 0.66
CA VAL A 82 6.91 8.98 0.10
C VAL A 82 6.07 9.34 -1.12
N TRP A 83 5.96 8.42 -2.08
CA TRP A 83 5.16 8.66 -3.29
C TRP A 83 3.68 8.83 -3.02
N ALA A 84 3.11 8.05 -2.09
CA ALA A 84 1.71 8.19 -1.69
C ALA A 84 1.45 9.59 -1.12
N THR A 85 2.35 10.11 -0.29
CA THR A 85 2.22 11.46 0.28
C THR A 85 2.41 12.55 -0.78
N LEU A 86 3.41 12.42 -1.66
CA LEU A 86 3.64 13.39 -2.75
C LEU A 86 2.47 13.45 -3.73
N LEU A 87 1.96 12.30 -4.16
CA LEU A 87 0.81 12.24 -5.06
C LEU A 87 -0.47 12.72 -4.38
N GLY A 88 -0.65 12.41 -3.10
CA GLY A 88 -1.76 12.93 -2.30
C GLY A 88 -1.77 14.47 -2.27
N TRP A 89 -0.60 15.08 -2.04
CA TRP A 89 -0.45 16.53 -2.07
C TRP A 89 -0.70 17.11 -3.47
N LEU A 90 -0.12 16.51 -4.52
CA LEU A 90 -0.21 17.02 -5.89
C LEU A 90 -1.64 16.93 -6.47
N VAL A 91 -2.37 15.85 -6.16
CA VAL A 91 -3.70 15.59 -6.74
C VAL A 91 -4.82 16.26 -5.95
N PHE A 92 -4.71 16.31 -4.62
CA PHE A 92 -5.79 16.81 -3.76
C PHE A 92 -5.52 18.19 -3.17
N ALA A 93 -4.30 18.73 -3.31
CA ALA A 93 -3.86 20.02 -2.74
C ALA A 93 -4.09 20.16 -1.23
N GLN A 94 -4.36 19.05 -0.51
CA GLN A 94 -4.36 19.04 0.95
C GLN A 94 -2.93 19.15 1.46
N LEU A 95 -2.62 20.26 2.12
CA LEU A 95 -1.37 20.41 2.84
C LEU A 95 -1.34 19.42 4.02
N PRO A 96 -0.28 18.61 4.12
CA PRO A 96 -0.12 17.66 5.21
C PRO A 96 -0.08 18.40 6.55
N ASP A 97 -0.79 17.86 7.54
CA ASP A 97 -0.75 18.40 8.90
C ASP A 97 0.66 18.26 9.52
N ALA A 98 0.89 18.90 10.68
CA ALA A 98 2.20 18.90 11.33
C ALA A 98 2.72 17.47 11.61
N LEU A 99 1.81 16.52 11.88
CA LEU A 99 2.13 15.11 12.11
C LEU A 99 2.59 14.42 10.82
N THR A 100 1.90 14.68 9.71
CA THR A 100 2.22 14.15 8.38
C THR A 100 3.55 14.73 7.89
N MET A 101 3.81 16.01 8.17
CA MET A 101 5.09 16.68 7.88
C MET A 101 6.26 16.02 8.64
N ALA A 102 6.06 15.72 9.94
CA ALA A 102 7.05 15.00 10.74
C ALA A 102 7.28 13.58 10.23
N GLY A 103 6.22 12.87 9.84
CA GLY A 103 6.32 11.56 9.18
C GLY A 103 7.13 11.61 7.90
N MET A 104 6.87 12.58 7.02
CA MET A 104 7.63 12.79 5.79
C MET A 104 9.12 13.04 6.03
N LEU A 105 9.47 13.85 7.04
CA LEU A 105 10.87 14.08 7.41
C LEU A 105 11.57 12.80 7.85
N ILE A 106 10.90 11.97 8.67
CA ILE A 106 11.43 10.69 9.14
C ILE A 106 11.66 9.73 7.97
N ILE A 107 10.69 9.61 7.07
CA ILE A 107 10.80 8.71 5.90
C ILE A 107 11.88 9.23 4.94
N GLY A 108 11.94 10.55 4.70
CA GLY A 108 12.99 11.17 3.89
C GLY A 108 14.39 10.93 4.46
N ALA A 109 14.56 11.05 5.78
CA ALA A 109 15.81 10.76 6.46
C ALA A 109 16.19 9.27 6.38
N ALA A 110 15.23 8.36 6.55
CA ALA A 110 15.45 6.92 6.40
C ALA A 110 15.81 6.52 4.96
N GLY A 111 15.15 7.13 3.96
CA GLY A 111 15.48 6.94 2.55
C GLY A 111 16.89 7.42 2.23
N LEU A 112 17.29 8.58 2.77
CA LEU A 112 18.63 9.13 2.61
C LEU A 112 19.69 8.25 3.29
N SER A 113 19.44 7.76 4.51
CA SER A 113 20.37 6.89 5.24
C SER A 113 20.58 5.55 4.52
N LEU A 114 19.52 4.98 3.93
CA LEU A 114 19.63 3.78 3.09
C LEU A 114 20.41 4.04 1.80
N ALA A 115 20.17 5.17 1.13
CA ALA A 115 20.88 5.54 -0.10
C ALA A 115 22.38 5.79 0.15
N VAL A 116 22.72 6.44 1.27
CA VAL A 116 24.11 6.67 1.69
C VAL A 116 24.76 5.36 2.14
N GLY A 117 24.06 4.51 2.90
CA GLY A 117 24.56 3.20 3.34
C GLY A 117 24.80 2.22 2.19
N ALA A 118 23.94 2.22 1.16
CA ALA A 118 24.11 1.41 -0.05
C ALA A 118 25.35 1.82 -0.86
N ARG A 119 25.74 3.10 -0.83
CA ARG A 119 26.98 3.58 -1.47
C ARG A 119 28.24 3.20 -0.70
N ALA A 120 28.16 3.08 0.63
CA ALA A 120 29.30 2.70 1.46
C ALA A 120 29.67 1.20 1.34
N GLY A 121 28.70 0.33 1.04
CA GLY A 121 28.94 -1.12 0.86
C GLY A 121 29.54 -1.53 -0.48
N GLY A 122 29.49 -0.67 -1.50
CA GLY A 122 29.99 -0.97 -2.85
C GLY A 122 31.49 -0.74 -3.07
N LEU A 123 32.21 -0.22 -2.07
CA LEU A 123 33.65 0.08 -2.14
C LEU A 123 34.53 -0.91 -1.35
N ALA A 124 33.94 -2.01 -0.87
CA ALA A 124 34.62 -3.03 -0.05
C ALA A 124 34.49 -4.47 -0.59
N GLY A 125 34.10 -4.64 -1.85
CA GLY A 125 33.98 -5.95 -2.52
C GLY A 125 34.85 -6.04 -3.76
#